data_AF-A0A354I7R8-F1
#
_entry.id   AF-A0A354I7R8-F1
#
_cell.length_a   1.000
_cell.length_b   1.000
_cell.length_c   1.000
_cell.angle_alpha   90.00
_cell.angle_beta   90.00
_cell.angle_gamma   90.00
#
_symmetry.space_group_name_H-M   'P 1'
#
loop_
_entity.id
_entity.type
_entity.pdbx_description
1 polymer ?
#
loop_
_entity_poly.entity_id
_entity_poly.type
_entity_poly.pdbx_seq_one_letter_code
_entity_poly.pdbx_strand_id
1 'polypeptide(L)'
;MKYVNAAEVLPDRLLKELQRYTDGEILYIPKASDKKEWGTVSGSRSFYQERNEEIKRLYKAGCSIDILVERYHLADSTIKKIIYG
;
A
#
# COMPACT_ATOMS: atom_id res chain seq x y z
N MET A 1 3.24 -10.50 -8.50
CA MET A 1 3.16 -11.93 -8.09
C MET A 1 3.58 -12.75 -9.28
N LYS A 2 4.42 -13.78 -9.10
CA LYS A 2 4.81 -14.67 -10.20
C LYS A 2 3.59 -15.54 -10.55
N TYR A 3 3.33 -15.74 -11.83
CA TYR A 3 2.34 -16.72 -12.28
C TYR A 3 2.80 -18.12 -11.87
N VAL A 4 1.87 -18.91 -11.34
CA VAL A 4 2.10 -20.30 -10.93
C VAL A 4 0.96 -21.12 -11.51
N ASN A 5 1.27 -22.19 -12.25
CA ASN A 5 0.26 -23.09 -12.77
C ASN A 5 -0.28 -23.97 -11.62
N ALA A 6 -1.59 -23.97 -11.44
CA ALA A 6 -2.25 -24.75 -10.39
C ALA A 6 -1.94 -26.25 -10.49
N ALA A 7 -1.79 -26.79 -11.69
CA ALA A 7 -1.46 -28.20 -11.92
C ALA A 7 -0.04 -28.59 -11.49
N GLU A 8 0.87 -27.61 -11.32
CA GLU A 8 2.24 -27.86 -10.87
C GLU A 8 2.37 -27.88 -9.34
N VAL A 9 1.37 -27.35 -8.60
CA VAL A 9 1.49 -27.11 -7.15
C VAL A 9 0.37 -27.69 -6.31
N LEU A 10 -0.80 -27.97 -6.89
CA LEU A 10 -1.94 -28.50 -6.16
C LEU A 10 -2.07 -30.02 -6.33
N PRO A 11 -2.49 -30.76 -5.30
CA PRO A 11 -2.83 -32.17 -5.43
C PRO A 11 -4.02 -32.38 -6.39
N ASP A 12 -4.00 -33.45 -7.19
CA ASP A 12 -5.04 -33.80 -8.17
C ASP A 12 -6.47 -33.71 -7.63
N ARG A 13 -6.70 -34.20 -6.40
CA ARG A 13 -8.02 -34.18 -5.78
C ARG A 13 -8.53 -32.75 -5.59
N LEU A 14 -7.66 -31.83 -5.17
CA LEU A 14 -8.00 -30.43 -4.94
C LEU A 14 -8.19 -29.71 -6.28
N LEU A 15 -7.31 -29.97 -7.25
CA LEU A 15 -7.43 -29.39 -8.59
C LEU A 15 -8.77 -29.76 -9.25
N LYS A 16 -9.15 -31.05 -9.19
CA LYS A 16 -10.45 -31.53 -9.70
C LYS A 16 -11.64 -30.88 -9.00
N GLU A 17 -11.54 -30.63 -7.69
CA GLU A 17 -12.60 -29.94 -6.97
C GLU A 17 -12.70 -28.46 -7.39
N LEU A 18 -11.58 -27.75 -7.54
CA LEU A 18 -11.57 -26.36 -8.02
C LEU A 18 -12.15 -26.22 -9.43
N GLN A 19 -11.85 -27.15 -10.33
CA GLN A 19 -12.40 -27.18 -11.69
C GLN A 19 -13.93 -27.27 -11.73
N ARG A 20 -14.59 -27.74 -10.66
CA ARG A 20 -16.05 -27.74 -10.57
C ARG A 20 -16.63 -26.33 -10.35
N TYR A 21 -15.83 -25.39 -9.84
CA TYR A 21 -16.21 -24.01 -9.60
C TYR A 21 -15.74 -23.09 -10.72
N THR A 22 -14.55 -23.34 -11.27
CA THR A 22 -13.93 -22.54 -12.33
C THR A 22 -12.95 -23.40 -13.13
N ASP A 23 -13.17 -23.56 -14.44
CA ASP A 23 -12.30 -24.33 -15.35
C ASP A 23 -11.85 -23.44 -16.50
N GLY A 24 -10.53 -23.37 -16.73
CA GLY A 24 -9.91 -22.51 -17.74
C GLY A 24 -9.79 -21.02 -17.37
N GLU A 25 -10.09 -20.63 -16.13
CA GLU A 25 -9.98 -19.24 -15.68
C GLU A 25 -8.85 -19.01 -14.67
N ILE A 26 -8.52 -17.74 -14.42
CA ILE A 26 -7.53 -17.34 -13.42
C ILE A 26 -8.22 -17.13 -12.07
N LEU A 27 -7.89 -17.98 -11.10
CA LEU A 27 -8.39 -17.88 -9.72
C LEU A 27 -7.38 -17.16 -8.81
N TYR A 28 -7.79 -16.04 -8.21
CA TYR A 28 -6.98 -15.34 -7.21
C TYR A 28 -7.14 -15.98 -5.83
N ILE A 29 -6.04 -16.42 -5.24
CA ILE A 29 -6.00 -16.89 -3.85
C ILE A 29 -5.50 -15.74 -2.95
N PRO A 30 -6.35 -15.16 -2.09
CA PRO A 30 -5.91 -14.14 -1.14
C PRO A 30 -4.89 -14.74 -0.16
N LYS A 31 -3.97 -13.90 0.33
CA LYS A 31 -3.04 -14.32 1.39
C LYS A 31 -3.85 -14.67 2.64
N ALA A 32 -3.56 -15.83 3.22
CA ALA A 32 -4.14 -16.27 4.49
C ALA A 32 -3.66 -15.45 5.70
N SER A 33 -2.50 -14.80 5.59
CA SER A 33 -2.04 -13.84 6.60
C SER A 33 -2.90 -12.58 6.56
N ASP A 34 -3.22 -12.02 7.74
CA ASP A 34 -3.78 -10.67 7.83
C ASP A 34 -3.00 -9.72 6.92
N LYS A 35 -3.73 -8.85 6.21
CA LYS A 35 -3.09 -7.76 5.46
C LYS A 35 -2.25 -6.98 6.48
N LYS A 36 -0.94 -7.16 6.46
CA LYS A 36 -0.01 -6.28 7.16
C LYS A 36 -0.40 -4.86 6.79
N GLU A 37 -0.70 -4.04 7.80
CA GLU A 37 -1.11 -2.66 7.58
C GLU A 37 -0.11 -1.98 6.64
N TRP A 38 -0.65 -1.23 5.68
CA TRP A 38 0.12 -0.58 4.63
C TRP A 38 1.38 0.11 5.21
N GLY A 39 2.55 -0.22 4.66
CA GLY A 39 3.83 0.39 5.00
C GLY A 39 4.59 -0.19 6.21
N THR A 40 4.11 -1.27 6.85
CA THR A 40 4.85 -1.97 7.93
C THR A 40 6.00 -2.85 7.43
N VAL A 41 5.98 -3.28 6.16
CA VAL A 41 7.00 -4.19 5.60
C VAL A 41 8.24 -3.45 5.05
N SER A 42 8.08 -2.19 4.62
CA SER A 42 9.14 -1.45 3.92
C SER A 42 9.70 -0.27 4.71
N GLY A 43 9.26 -0.03 5.96
CA GLY A 43 9.61 1.16 6.74
C GLY A 43 9.04 2.48 6.20
N SER A 44 8.37 2.44 5.05
CA SER A 44 7.80 3.62 4.38
C SER A 44 6.75 4.31 5.24
N ARG A 45 6.02 3.58 6.09
CA ARG A 45 5.05 4.18 7.01
C ARG A 45 5.72 5.15 7.98
N SER A 46 6.83 4.74 8.60
CA SER A 46 7.57 5.58 9.54
C SER A 46 8.15 6.81 8.85
N PHE A 47 8.76 6.63 7.67
CA PHE A 47 9.28 7.75 6.88
C PHE A 47 8.20 8.80 6.55
N TYR A 48 7.03 8.37 6.07
CA TYR A 48 5.96 9.31 5.76
C TYR A 48 5.37 9.95 7.01
N GLN A 49 5.31 9.21 8.13
CA GLN A 49 4.84 9.75 9.40
C GLN A 49 5.76 10.85 9.91
N GLU A 50 7.06 10.60 9.98
CA GLU A 50 8.07 11.57 10.43
C GLU A 50 8.07 12.82 9.56
N ARG A 51 8.06 12.66 8.23
CA ARG A 51 7.96 13.78 7.29
C ARG A 51 6.68 14.59 7.53
N ASN A 52 5.54 13.94 7.70
CA ASN A 52 4.27 14.63 7.90
C ASN A 52 4.23 15.40 9.23
N GLU A 53 4.83 14.86 10.29
CA GLU A 53 4.99 15.54 11.57
C GLU A 53 5.90 16.76 11.46
N GLU A 54 6.98 16.67 10.70
CA GLU A 54 7.86 17.80 10.41
C GLU A 54 7.13 18.90 9.65
N ILE A 55 6.37 18.56 8.60
CA ILE A 55 5.53 19.50 7.84
C ILE A 55 4.54 20.22 8.78
N LYS A 56 3.84 19.49 9.65
CA LYS A 56 2.93 20.08 10.65
C LYS A 56 3.66 21.03 11.60
N ARG A 57 4.88 20.68 12.03
CA ARG A 57 5.69 21.50 12.95
C ARG A 57 6.15 22.80 12.30
N LEU A 58 6.67 22.73 11.08
CA LEU A 58 7.12 23.90 10.32
C LEU A 58 5.96 24.85 10.00
N TYR A 59 4.79 24.31 9.64
CA TYR A 59 3.60 25.12 9.42
C TYR A 59 3.18 25.86 10.71
N LYS A 60 3.15 25.16 11.85
CA LYS A 60 2.87 25.79 13.17
C LYS A 60 3.90 26.85 13.56
N ALA A 61 5.13 26.75 13.07
CA ALA A 61 6.17 27.76 13.25
C ALA A 61 6.05 28.96 12.28
N GLY A 62 5.02 29.01 11.44
CA GLY A 62 4.73 30.12 10.52
C GLY A 62 5.23 29.93 9.09
N CYS A 63 5.72 28.74 8.72
CA CYS A 63 6.11 28.44 7.34
C CYS A 63 4.88 28.39 6.41
N SER A 64 4.93 29.06 5.27
CA SER A 64 3.82 29.08 4.31
C SER A 64 3.66 27.73 3.59
N ILE A 65 2.45 27.47 3.10
CA ILE A 65 2.16 26.25 2.33
C ILE A 65 3.02 26.18 1.07
N ASP A 66 3.25 27.31 0.39
CA ASP A 66 4.06 27.37 -0.83
C ASP A 66 5.51 26.92 -0.59
N ILE A 67 6.11 27.35 0.52
CA ILE A 67 7.48 26.93 0.90
C ILE A 67 7.51 25.42 1.21
N LEU A 68 6.47 24.89 1.85
CA LEU A 68 6.38 23.46 2.16
C LEU A 68 6.18 22.61 0.90
N VAL A 69 5.39 23.09 -0.06
CA VAL A 69 5.21 22.46 -1.39
C VAL A 69 6.55 22.35 -2.10
N GLU A 70 7.31 23.43 -2.15
CA GLU A 70 8.63 23.46 -2.80
C GLU A 70 9.63 22.57 -2.07
N ARG A 71 9.74 22.71 -0.74
CA ARG A 71 10.72 21.97 0.09
C ARG A 71 10.53 20.46 0.03
N TYR A 72 9.29 19.98 0.03
CA TYR A 72 9.00 18.54 0.07
C TYR A 72 8.65 17.96 -1.30
N HIS A 73 8.61 18.79 -2.35
CA HIS A 73 8.19 18.41 -3.70
C HIS A 73 6.84 17.68 -3.71
N LEU A 74 5.88 18.17 -2.91
CA LEU A 74 4.54 17.62 -2.80
C LEU A 74 3.53 18.59 -3.37
N ALA A 75 2.47 18.07 -4.01
CA ALA A 75 1.37 18.91 -4.46
C ALA A 75 0.74 19.69 -3.30
N ASP A 76 0.26 20.91 -3.57
CA ASP A 76 -0.43 21.77 -2.60
C ASP A 76 -1.58 21.04 -1.88
N SER A 77 -2.37 20.24 -2.61
CA SER A 77 -3.43 19.41 -2.04
C SER A 77 -2.92 18.37 -1.05
N THR A 78 -1.72 17.83 -1.28
CA THR A 78 -1.08 16.87 -0.36
C THR A 78 -0.60 17.57 0.91
N ILE A 79 0.05 18.73 0.78
CA ILE A 79 0.48 19.53 1.94
C ILE A 79 -0.73 19.97 2.78
N LYS A 80 -1.79 20.46 2.15
CA LYS A 80 -3.05 20.82 2.84
C LYS A 80 -3.67 19.63 3.54
N LYS A 81 -3.73 18.47 2.90
CA LYS A 81 -4.21 17.23 3.52
C LYS A 81 -3.35 16.81 4.70
N ILE A 82 -2.02 16.97 4.61
CA ILE A 82 -1.12 16.70 5.73
C ILE A 82 -1.40 17.67 6.87
N ILE A 83 -1.59 18.97 6.61
CA ILE A 83 -1.76 19.98 7.67
C ILE A 83 -3.15 19.90 8.33
N TYR A 84 -4.21 19.79 7.53
CA TYR A 84 -5.60 19.90 7.98
C TYR A 84 -6.35 18.57 8.11
N GLY A 85 -5.79 17.48 7.56
CA GLY A 85 -6.29 16.11 7.73
C GLY A 85 -5.71 15.41 8.94
#